data_AF-A0A4C2E8X3-F1
#
_entry.id   AF-A0A4C2E8X3-F1
#
_cell.length_a   1.000
_cell.length_b   1.000
_cell.length_c   1.000
_cell.angle_alpha   90.00
_cell.angle_beta   90.00
_cell.angle_gamma   90.00
#
_symmetry.space_group_name_H-M   'P 1'
#
loop_
_entity.id
_entity.type
_entity.pdbx_description
1 polymer ?
#
loop_
_entity_poly.entity_id
_entity_poly.type
_entity_poly.pdbx_seq_one_letter_code
_entity_poly.pdbx_strand_id
1 'polypeptide(L)'
;MTTVGSVQEEILKSFQKHKQLTVKEAEEISLGLIDALCDSYCQDEVTLQYLSMFFTPHMYQDLLDERNLNKRCGYPMCNRSPERIRDPFGVDDNTKKFLWENNPYAYLSIYCSKFHFRCSQFFQVQLSDESLFARTGIHLVSQSIQEQEQLNEKYGVILFEQLLREKASENDMKSLIAGLRRLGIKNDNDNDTRNGEDQFETDLSKWLSDIKIVEHQEPKLLGDLENDG
;
A
#
# COMPACT_ATOMS: atom_id res chain seq x y z
N MET A 1 -6.81 -7.36 15.18
CA MET A 1 -7.31 -6.45 14.13
C MET A 1 -7.05 -5.06 14.64
N THR A 2 -6.30 -4.27 13.88
CA THR A 2 -5.77 -2.97 14.31
C THR A 2 -6.76 -1.88 13.93
N THR A 3 -6.97 -0.95 14.86
CA THR A 3 -7.81 0.24 14.68
C THR A 3 -7.02 1.48 15.04
N VAL A 4 -7.48 2.66 14.59
CA VAL A 4 -6.90 3.94 15.01
C VAL A 4 -6.82 4.04 16.54
N GLY A 5 -7.88 3.61 17.25
CA GLY A 5 -7.91 3.64 18.72
C GLY A 5 -6.88 2.72 19.38
N SER A 6 -6.68 1.50 18.86
CA SER A 6 -5.64 0.59 19.37
C SER A 6 -4.25 1.17 19.16
N VAL A 7 -3.96 1.73 17.98
CA VAL A 7 -2.66 2.38 17.71
C VAL A 7 -2.41 3.55 18.65
N GLN A 8 -3.42 4.39 18.88
CA GLN A 8 -3.29 5.55 19.78
C GLN A 8 -3.02 5.13 21.23
N GLU A 9 -3.72 4.09 21.72
CA GLU A 9 -3.61 3.63 23.11
C GLU A 9 -2.34 2.78 23.36
N GLU A 10 -1.99 1.88 22.43
CA GLU A 10 -0.93 0.90 22.61
C GLU A 10 0.45 1.45 22.20
N ILE A 11 0.50 2.29 21.16
CA ILE A 11 1.77 2.76 20.58
C ILE A 11 2.02 4.24 20.91
N LEU A 12 1.05 5.12 20.67
CA LEU A 12 1.29 6.57 20.72
C LEU A 12 1.15 7.20 22.11
N LYS A 13 0.47 6.53 23.05
CA LYS A 13 0.13 7.07 24.39
C LYS A 13 1.32 7.64 25.17
N SER A 14 2.50 7.02 25.05
CA SER A 14 3.69 7.43 25.78
C SER A 14 4.33 8.72 25.25
N PHE A 15 4.03 9.11 24.01
CA PHE A 15 4.72 10.19 23.29
C PHE A 15 3.93 11.51 23.25
N GLN A 16 2.84 11.62 24.00
CA GLN A 16 1.93 12.79 23.96
C GLN A 16 2.49 14.08 24.60
N LYS A 17 3.67 14.04 25.22
CA LYS A 17 4.20 15.14 26.04
C LYS A 17 4.84 16.28 25.24
N HIS A 18 5.38 15.98 24.06
CA HIS A 18 6.15 16.94 23.26
C HIS A 18 5.68 16.91 21.81
N LYS A 19 5.86 18.02 21.09
CA LYS A 19 5.47 18.15 19.69
C LYS A 19 6.49 17.48 18.73
N GLN A 20 7.75 17.39 19.13
CA GLN A 20 8.85 16.93 18.29
C GLN A 20 9.42 15.62 18.82
N LEU A 21 9.30 14.54 18.05
CA LEU A 21 9.88 13.24 18.41
C LEU A 21 11.40 13.28 18.31
N THR A 22 12.07 12.58 19.21
CA THR A 22 13.46 12.17 19.03
C THR A 22 13.56 11.02 18.02
N VAL A 23 14.77 10.77 17.50
CA VAL A 23 15.01 9.64 16.60
C VAL A 23 14.61 8.30 17.25
N LYS A 24 14.96 8.13 18.53
CA LYS A 24 14.64 6.90 19.28
C LYS A 24 13.14 6.69 19.45
N GLU A 25 12.39 7.75 19.77
CA GLU A 25 10.94 7.65 19.94
C GLU A 25 10.23 7.36 18.61
N ALA A 26 10.73 7.94 17.51
CA ALA A 26 10.25 7.61 16.18
C ALA A 26 10.53 6.14 15.82
N GLU A 27 11.73 5.61 16.11
CA GLU A 27 12.03 4.19 15.91
C GLU A 27 11.13 3.27 16.75
N GLU A 28 10.85 3.61 18.01
CA GLU A 28 9.94 2.87 18.88
C GLU A 28 8.52 2.83 18.31
N ILE A 29 8.02 3.96 17.80
CA ILE A 29 6.71 4.02 17.11
C ILE A 29 6.73 3.15 15.85
N SER A 30 7.78 3.24 15.04
CA SER A 30 7.90 2.45 13.81
C SER A 30 7.89 0.95 14.09
N LEU A 31 8.67 0.50 15.08
CA LEU A 31 8.71 -0.90 15.49
C LEU A 31 7.36 -1.35 16.06
N GLY A 32 6.73 -0.53 16.91
CA GLY A 32 5.40 -0.83 17.46
C GLY A 32 4.34 -0.98 16.37
N LEU A 33 4.40 -0.17 15.31
CA LEU A 33 3.50 -0.28 14.17
C LEU A 33 3.73 -1.55 13.34
N ILE A 34 5.00 -1.89 13.08
CA ILE A 34 5.34 -3.12 12.37
C ILE A 34 4.89 -4.34 13.18
N ASP A 35 5.18 -4.39 14.48
CA ASP A 35 4.80 -5.50 15.37
C ASP A 35 3.27 -5.65 15.46
N ALA A 36 2.54 -4.54 15.59
CA ALA A 36 1.09 -4.58 15.62
C ALA A 36 0.49 -5.11 14.30
N LEU A 37 1.11 -4.81 13.14
CA LEU A 37 0.57 -5.16 11.83
C LEU A 37 1.21 -6.41 11.22
N CYS A 38 2.29 -6.97 11.75
CA CYS A 38 2.96 -8.12 11.16
C CYS A 38 2.11 -9.40 11.28
N ASP A 39 1.35 -9.55 12.37
CA ASP A 39 0.46 -10.70 12.60
C ASP A 39 -1.04 -10.30 12.66
N SER A 40 -1.37 -9.05 12.40
CA SER A 40 -2.77 -8.60 12.38
C SER A 40 -3.16 -8.02 11.01
N TYR A 41 -4.23 -7.23 10.96
CA TYR A 41 -4.69 -6.53 9.75
C TYR A 41 -5.52 -5.32 10.18
N CYS A 42 -5.54 -4.29 9.34
CA CYS A 42 -6.36 -3.10 9.57
C CYS A 42 -7.85 -3.45 9.50
N GLN A 43 -8.64 -2.95 10.45
CA GLN A 43 -10.09 -3.16 10.46
C GLN A 43 -10.79 -2.53 9.25
N ASP A 44 -10.38 -1.31 8.92
CA ASP A 44 -11.05 -0.47 7.95
C ASP A 44 -10.04 0.40 7.18
N GLU A 45 -10.53 0.96 6.08
CA GLU A 45 -9.76 1.82 5.18
C GLU A 45 -9.29 3.10 5.88
N VAL A 46 -10.10 3.61 6.80
CA VAL A 46 -9.79 4.79 7.63
C VAL A 46 -8.54 4.54 8.47
N THR A 47 -8.41 3.34 9.05
CA THR A 47 -7.21 2.97 9.82
C THR A 47 -5.98 2.94 8.91
N LEU A 48 -6.07 2.35 7.72
CA LEU A 48 -4.92 2.32 6.80
C LEU A 48 -4.52 3.73 6.31
N GLN A 49 -5.51 4.59 6.03
CA GLN A 49 -5.28 5.99 5.66
C GLN A 49 -4.68 6.79 6.82
N TYR A 50 -5.15 6.59 8.05
CA TYR A 50 -4.53 7.20 9.24
C TYR A 50 -3.06 6.80 9.40
N LEU A 51 -2.77 5.51 9.16
CA LEU A 51 -1.43 4.96 9.29
C LEU A 51 -0.44 5.46 8.22
N SER A 52 -0.91 5.93 7.05
CA SER A 52 -0.02 6.45 6.00
C SER A 52 0.88 7.59 6.50
N MET A 53 0.39 8.37 7.46
CA MET A 53 1.13 9.46 8.10
C MET A 53 2.34 9.00 8.91
N PHE A 54 2.42 7.71 9.24
CA PHE A 54 3.52 7.12 10.00
C PHE A 54 4.46 6.28 9.14
N PHE A 55 4.05 5.89 7.93
CA PHE A 55 4.89 5.08 7.05
C PHE A 55 5.78 5.92 6.13
N THR A 56 6.99 5.42 5.90
CA THR A 56 7.80 5.71 4.71
C THR A 56 7.71 4.53 3.74
N PRO A 57 8.06 4.70 2.45
CA PRO A 57 8.11 3.58 1.52
C PRO A 57 8.99 2.42 1.98
N HIS A 58 10.12 2.72 2.64
CA HIS A 58 11.02 1.73 3.23
C HIS A 58 10.37 1.00 4.40
N MET A 59 9.82 1.73 5.37
CA MET A 59 9.15 1.12 6.53
C MET A 59 7.96 0.25 6.10
N TYR A 60 7.24 0.66 5.04
CA TYR A 60 6.18 -0.14 4.47
C TYR A 60 6.74 -1.44 3.85
N GLN A 61 7.88 -1.37 3.16
CA GLN A 61 8.54 -2.57 2.63
C GLN A 61 8.94 -3.53 3.75
N ASP A 62 9.50 -3.03 4.85
CA ASP A 62 9.84 -3.84 6.02
C ASP A 62 8.58 -4.53 6.59
N LEU A 63 7.45 -3.81 6.67
CA LEU A 63 6.17 -4.39 7.06
C LEU A 63 5.72 -5.51 6.10
N LEU A 64 5.87 -5.33 4.79
CA LEU A 64 5.52 -6.37 3.81
C LEU A 64 6.34 -7.65 4.08
N ASP A 65 7.64 -7.50 4.32
CA ASP A 65 8.54 -8.62 4.55
C ASP A 65 8.20 -9.36 5.86
N GLU A 66 7.97 -8.63 6.95
CA GLU A 66 7.57 -9.20 8.25
C GLU A 66 6.20 -9.90 8.19
N ARG A 67 5.23 -9.33 7.48
CA ARG A 67 3.94 -9.98 7.24
C ARG A 67 4.11 -11.29 6.47
N ASN A 68 4.99 -11.29 5.48
CA ASN A 68 5.26 -12.48 4.68
C ASN A 68 5.98 -13.57 5.47
N LEU A 69 6.88 -13.18 6.37
CA LEU A 69 7.50 -14.10 7.32
C LEU A 69 6.45 -14.77 8.21
N ASN A 70 5.42 -14.02 8.62
CA ASN A 70 4.24 -14.53 9.33
C ASN A 70 3.19 -15.21 8.42
N LYS A 71 3.52 -15.49 7.15
CA LYS A 71 2.65 -16.13 6.15
C LYS A 71 1.35 -15.37 5.92
N ARG A 72 1.40 -14.04 5.94
CA ARG A 72 0.29 -13.13 5.66
C ARG A 72 0.55 -12.35 4.38
N CYS A 73 -0.54 -12.08 3.66
CA CYS A 73 -0.52 -11.23 2.48
C CYS A 73 0.04 -9.85 2.87
N GLY A 74 0.96 -9.33 2.05
CA GLY A 74 1.64 -8.07 2.31
C GLY A 74 0.68 -6.89 2.50
N TYR A 75 -0.44 -6.84 1.76
CA TYR A 75 -1.41 -5.76 1.92
C TYR A 75 -2.04 -5.74 3.33
N PRO A 76 -1.88 -4.67 4.14
CA PRO A 76 -2.27 -4.65 5.56
C PRO A 76 -3.77 -4.79 5.84
N MET A 77 -4.63 -4.57 4.85
CA MET A 77 -6.09 -4.82 4.96
C MET A 77 -6.44 -6.31 4.87
N CYS A 78 -5.50 -7.17 4.47
CA CYS A 78 -5.78 -8.56 4.17
C CYS A 78 -5.39 -9.49 5.33
N ASN A 79 -6.27 -10.43 5.67
CA ASN A 79 -6.03 -11.50 6.63
C ASN A 79 -5.66 -12.85 5.96
N ARG A 80 -5.55 -12.91 4.63
CA ARG A 80 -5.20 -14.14 3.90
C ARG A 80 -3.69 -14.33 3.84
N SER A 81 -3.24 -15.56 3.61
CA SER A 81 -1.85 -15.86 3.27
C SER A 81 -1.51 -15.48 1.83
N PRO A 82 -0.22 -15.28 1.50
CA PRO A 82 0.23 -15.21 0.11
C PRO A 82 -0.14 -16.49 -0.65
N GLU A 83 -0.38 -16.38 -1.95
CA GLU A 83 -0.79 -17.52 -2.78
C GLU A 83 0.32 -18.58 -2.86
N ARG A 84 1.58 -18.15 -2.85
CA ARG A 84 2.76 -19.02 -2.90
C ARG A 84 3.66 -18.74 -1.72
N ILE A 85 3.58 -19.58 -0.69
CA ILE A 85 4.48 -19.49 0.45
C ILE A 85 5.90 -19.85 -0.01
N ARG A 86 6.84 -18.92 0.13
CA ARG A 86 8.27 -19.14 -0.13
C ARG A 86 9.03 -19.24 1.19
N ASP A 87 10.08 -20.04 1.19
CA ASP A 87 11.08 -20.01 2.25
C ASP A 87 12.02 -18.80 2.02
N PRO A 88 12.04 -17.81 2.94
CA PRO A 88 12.92 -16.65 2.82
C PRO A 88 14.41 -17.02 2.78
N PHE A 89 14.79 -18.17 3.34
CA PHE A 89 16.18 -18.63 3.42
C PHE A 89 16.53 -19.69 2.37
N GLY A 90 15.54 -20.18 1.62
CA GLY A 90 15.72 -21.27 0.65
C GLY A 90 16.31 -20.85 -0.70
N VAL A 91 16.41 -19.54 -0.96
CA VAL A 91 16.86 -18.98 -2.24
C VAL A 91 17.74 -17.76 -1.98
N ASP A 92 18.85 -17.63 -2.72
CA ASP A 92 19.74 -16.47 -2.65
C ASP A 92 19.08 -15.20 -3.20
N ASP A 93 19.53 -14.03 -2.73
CA ASP A 93 18.88 -12.76 -3.05
C ASP A 93 18.99 -12.38 -4.53
N ASN A 94 20.04 -12.82 -5.23
CA ASN A 94 20.18 -12.63 -6.67
C ASN A 94 19.11 -13.41 -7.43
N THR A 95 18.89 -14.67 -7.07
CA THR A 95 17.83 -15.49 -7.67
C THR A 95 16.43 -14.95 -7.31
N LYS A 96 16.21 -14.44 -6.10
CA LYS A 96 14.96 -13.77 -5.74
C LYS A 96 14.68 -12.55 -6.64
N LYS A 97 15.69 -11.68 -6.81
CA LYS A 97 15.57 -10.50 -7.66
C LYS A 97 15.34 -10.87 -9.13
N PHE A 98 16.09 -11.85 -9.64
CA PHE A 98 15.89 -12.38 -10.98
C PHE A 98 14.46 -12.91 -11.19
N LEU A 99 13.93 -13.67 -10.22
CA LEU A 99 12.55 -14.15 -10.28
C LEU A 99 11.54 -13.00 -10.23
N TRP A 100 11.82 -11.93 -9.48
CA TRP A 100 10.93 -10.78 -9.41
C TRP A 100 10.87 -9.99 -10.72
N GLU A 101 12.01 -9.82 -11.38
CA GLU A 101 12.12 -9.10 -12.67
C GLU A 101 11.58 -9.92 -13.86
N ASN A 102 11.77 -11.25 -13.84
CA ASN A 102 11.49 -12.10 -15.00
C ASN A 102 10.22 -12.95 -14.88
N ASN A 103 9.57 -13.00 -13.72
CA ASN A 103 8.36 -13.78 -13.51
C ASN A 103 7.14 -12.87 -13.31
N PRO A 104 6.18 -12.83 -14.26
CA PRO A 104 4.94 -12.09 -14.11
C PRO A 104 4.10 -12.48 -12.89
N TYR A 105 4.38 -13.62 -12.26
CA TYR A 105 3.68 -14.13 -11.07
C TYR A 105 4.49 -13.99 -9.77
N ALA A 106 5.61 -13.28 -9.77
CA ALA A 106 6.47 -13.16 -8.59
C ALA A 106 5.73 -12.53 -7.39
N TYR A 107 4.80 -11.61 -7.65
CA TYR A 107 3.98 -10.98 -6.61
C TYR A 107 3.14 -11.98 -5.80
N LEU A 108 2.82 -13.16 -6.33
CA LEU A 108 2.05 -14.19 -5.62
C LEU A 108 2.81 -14.76 -4.41
N SER A 109 4.12 -14.53 -4.33
CA SER A 109 4.90 -14.89 -3.14
C SER A 109 4.77 -13.89 -2.00
N ILE A 110 4.27 -12.68 -2.29
CA ILE A 110 4.12 -11.58 -1.33
C ILE A 110 2.64 -11.33 -1.00
N TYR A 111 1.76 -11.58 -1.98
CA TYR A 111 0.35 -11.23 -1.93
C TYR A 111 -0.54 -12.43 -2.26
N CYS A 112 -1.78 -12.41 -1.77
CA CYS A 112 -2.77 -13.44 -2.09
C CYS A 112 -3.34 -13.31 -3.51
N SER A 113 -3.23 -12.13 -4.15
CA SER A 113 -3.80 -11.90 -5.47
C SER A 113 -3.15 -10.72 -6.17
N LYS A 114 -3.33 -10.65 -7.49
CA LYS A 114 -2.93 -9.49 -8.32
C LYS A 114 -3.60 -8.20 -7.84
N PHE A 115 -4.83 -8.29 -7.33
CA PHE A 115 -5.58 -7.15 -6.81
C PHE A 115 -4.87 -6.52 -5.60
N HIS A 116 -4.53 -7.31 -4.57
CA HIS A 116 -3.82 -6.78 -3.39
C HIS A 116 -2.40 -6.35 -3.69
N PHE A 117 -1.73 -6.97 -4.66
CA PHE A 117 -0.48 -6.46 -5.18
C PHE A 117 -0.63 -5.02 -5.70
N ARG A 118 -1.70 -4.74 -6.46
CA ARG A 118 -1.97 -3.38 -6.96
C ARG A 118 -2.38 -2.40 -5.86
N CYS A 119 -3.26 -2.80 -4.94
CA CYS A 119 -3.62 -1.95 -3.79
C CYS A 119 -2.39 -1.56 -2.96
N SER A 120 -1.53 -2.53 -2.66
CA SER A 120 -0.30 -2.32 -1.89
C SER A 120 0.68 -1.41 -2.62
N GLN A 121 0.91 -1.65 -3.91
CA GLN A 121 1.79 -0.80 -4.73
C GLN A 121 1.24 0.63 -4.83
N PHE A 122 -0.07 0.79 -5.03
CA PHE A 122 -0.71 2.09 -5.10
C PHE A 122 -0.61 2.86 -3.78
N PHE A 123 -0.75 2.18 -2.65
CA PHE A 123 -0.55 2.79 -1.32
C PHE A 123 0.90 3.22 -1.11
N GLN A 124 1.87 2.34 -1.38
CA GLN A 124 3.29 2.57 -1.10
C GLN A 124 3.85 3.82 -1.79
N VAL A 125 3.47 4.07 -3.04
CA VAL A 125 4.02 5.20 -3.84
C VAL A 125 3.50 6.57 -3.42
N GLN A 126 2.42 6.61 -2.63
CA GLN A 126 1.88 7.86 -2.07
C GLN A 126 2.54 8.23 -0.75
N LEU A 127 3.26 7.30 -0.11
CA LEU A 127 3.91 7.53 1.16
C LEU A 127 5.04 8.56 1.04
N SER A 128 5.20 9.39 2.06
CA SER A 128 6.28 10.37 2.11
C SER A 128 7.62 9.70 2.43
N ASP A 129 8.69 10.09 1.74
CA ASP A 129 10.08 9.72 2.07
C ASP A 129 10.60 10.45 3.33
N GLU A 130 9.88 11.46 3.82
CA GLU A 130 10.27 12.22 5.00
C GLU A 130 10.29 11.31 6.24
N SER A 131 11.44 11.25 6.93
CA SER A 131 11.61 10.43 8.13
C SER A 131 10.58 10.78 9.21
N LEU A 132 10.13 9.77 9.97
CA LEU A 132 9.05 9.92 10.94
C LEU A 132 9.31 11.01 11.99
N PHE A 133 10.54 11.10 12.52
CA PHE A 133 10.89 12.13 13.50
C PHE A 133 10.78 13.55 12.93
N ALA A 134 10.97 13.76 11.63
CA ALA A 134 10.85 15.09 11.01
C ALA A 134 9.38 15.55 10.87
N ARG A 135 8.42 14.62 10.97
CA ARG A 135 6.98 14.90 10.86
C ARG A 135 6.44 15.44 12.19
N THR A 136 6.68 16.72 12.47
CA THR A 136 6.34 17.32 13.76
C THR A 136 4.85 17.21 14.09
N GLY A 137 4.54 16.64 15.25
CA GLY A 137 3.20 16.58 15.83
C GLY A 137 2.33 15.39 15.41
N ILE A 138 2.67 14.60 14.39
CA ILE A 138 1.79 13.54 13.84
C ILE A 138 1.32 12.51 14.87
N HIS A 139 2.11 12.28 15.92
CA HIS A 139 1.83 11.32 16.98
C HIS A 139 0.86 11.83 18.04
N LEU A 140 0.55 13.13 18.04
CA LEU A 140 -0.33 13.75 19.01
C LEU A 140 -1.80 13.41 18.71
N VAL A 141 -2.51 12.87 19.71
CA VAL A 141 -3.93 12.50 19.61
C VAL A 141 -4.82 13.73 19.72
N SER A 142 -4.49 14.65 20.64
CA SER A 142 -5.23 15.89 20.86
C SER A 142 -4.68 17.03 19.99
N GLN A 143 -4.95 16.97 18.69
CA GLN A 143 -4.65 18.07 17.78
C GLN A 143 -5.87 18.93 17.50
N SER A 144 -5.64 20.18 17.12
CA SER A 144 -6.70 21.01 16.57
C SER A 144 -7.17 20.47 15.21
N ILE A 145 -8.42 20.74 14.83
CA ILE A 145 -8.98 20.33 13.53
C ILE A 145 -8.11 20.85 12.38
N GLN A 146 -7.61 22.08 12.50
CA GLN A 146 -6.74 22.71 11.48
C GLN A 146 -5.41 21.98 11.32
N GLU A 147 -4.79 21.53 12.42
CA GLU A 147 -3.54 20.75 12.35
C GLU A 147 -3.78 19.38 11.71
N GLN A 148 -4.91 18.73 12.02
CA GLN A 148 -5.29 17.45 11.42
C GLN A 148 -5.53 17.58 9.91
N GLU A 149 -6.22 18.63 9.47
CA GLU A 149 -6.43 18.93 8.05
C GLU A 149 -5.10 19.13 7.32
N GLN A 150 -4.17 19.92 7.88
CA GLN A 150 -2.85 20.14 7.28
C GLN A 150 -2.02 18.85 7.16
N LEU A 151 -2.08 17.98 8.17
CA LEU A 151 -1.40 16.69 8.13
C LEU A 151 -2.02 15.76 7.11
N ASN A 152 -3.36 15.73 7.01
CA ASN A 152 -4.07 14.96 6.01
C ASN A 152 -3.82 15.47 4.59
N GLU A 153 -3.70 16.78 4.39
CA GLU A 153 -3.32 17.35 3.08
C GLU A 153 -1.89 16.95 2.68
N LYS A 154 -0.97 16.87 3.65
CA LYS A 154 0.44 16.56 3.39
C LYS A 154 0.72 15.06 3.22
N TYR A 155 0.09 14.21 4.04
CA TYR A 155 0.40 12.78 4.15
C TYR A 155 -0.80 11.87 3.89
N GLY A 156 -1.98 12.43 3.62
CA GLY A 156 -3.16 11.67 3.28
C GLY A 156 -2.97 10.90 1.98
N VAL A 157 -3.56 9.72 1.95
CA VAL A 157 -3.48 8.81 0.80
C VAL A 157 -4.86 8.34 0.40
N ILE A 158 -4.99 8.01 -0.87
CA ILE A 158 -6.19 7.42 -1.45
C ILE A 158 -5.95 5.93 -1.62
N LEU A 159 -6.95 5.09 -1.30
CA LEU A 159 -6.83 3.65 -1.53
C LEU A 159 -7.32 3.27 -2.93
N PHE A 160 -6.71 2.25 -3.52
CA PHE A 160 -7.03 1.85 -4.88
C PHE A 160 -8.47 1.31 -5.00
N GLU A 161 -8.91 0.55 -4.00
CA GLU A 161 -10.28 0.03 -3.91
C GLU A 161 -11.34 1.13 -3.76
N GLN A 162 -11.01 2.28 -3.16
CA GLN A 162 -11.92 3.43 -3.10
C GLN A 162 -12.16 3.98 -4.51
N LEU A 163 -11.08 4.20 -5.27
CA LEU A 163 -11.13 4.67 -6.65
C LEU A 163 -11.91 3.73 -7.57
N LEU A 164 -11.78 2.42 -7.37
CA LEU A 164 -12.52 1.44 -8.16
C LEU A 164 -14.02 1.41 -7.82
N ARG A 165 -14.41 1.70 -6.58
CA ARG A 165 -15.83 1.84 -6.19
C ARG A 165 -16.41 3.16 -6.70
N GLU A 166 -15.64 4.22 -6.70
CA GLU A 166 -16.05 5.59 -7.05
C GLU A 166 -16.02 5.88 -8.56
N LYS A 167 -16.24 4.87 -9.43
CA LYS A 167 -16.17 5.02 -10.90
C LYS A 167 -16.56 6.45 -11.39
N ALA A 168 -15.53 7.19 -11.82
CA ALA A 168 -15.57 8.42 -12.64
C ALA A 168 -15.94 9.76 -11.95
N SER A 169 -14.92 10.44 -11.41
CA SER A 169 -14.82 11.91 -11.48
C SER A 169 -13.50 12.30 -12.19
N GLU A 170 -13.53 13.33 -13.05
CA GLU A 170 -12.35 13.77 -13.82
C GLU A 170 -11.20 14.29 -12.95
N ASN A 171 -11.49 14.77 -11.74
CA ASN A 171 -10.47 15.30 -10.85
C ASN A 171 -9.67 14.18 -10.17
N ASP A 172 -10.29 13.04 -9.87
CA ASP A 172 -9.60 11.89 -9.29
C ASP A 172 -8.68 11.22 -10.31
N MET A 173 -9.02 11.32 -11.61
CA MET A 173 -8.14 10.90 -12.70
C MET A 173 -6.85 11.74 -12.82
N LYS A 174 -6.88 13.03 -12.45
CA LYS A 174 -5.66 13.86 -12.42
C LYS A 174 -4.77 13.50 -11.23
N SER A 175 -5.37 13.19 -10.07
CA SER A 175 -4.65 12.68 -8.91
C SER A 175 -4.01 11.30 -9.20
N LEU A 176 -4.74 10.43 -9.93
CA LEU A 176 -4.23 9.18 -10.47
C LEU A 176 -2.98 9.40 -11.35
N ILE A 177 -3.06 10.30 -12.33
CA ILE A 177 -1.93 10.60 -13.24
C ILE A 177 -0.74 11.17 -12.46
N ALA A 178 -0.96 12.01 -11.45
CA ALA A 178 0.12 12.54 -10.60
C ALA A 178 0.79 11.46 -9.74
N GLY A 179 0.00 10.57 -9.12
CA GLY A 179 0.50 9.41 -8.37
C GLY A 179 1.23 8.39 -9.26
N LEU A 180 0.73 8.17 -10.48
CA LEU A 180 1.35 7.29 -11.48
C LEU A 180 2.57 7.91 -12.18
N ARG A 181 2.69 9.24 -12.28
CA ARG A 181 3.93 9.92 -12.69
C ARG A 181 5.05 9.70 -11.66
N ARG A 182 4.72 9.61 -10.36
CA ARG A 182 5.67 9.21 -9.30
C ARG A 182 6.03 7.71 -9.33
N LEU A 183 5.18 6.87 -9.95
CA LEU A 183 5.43 5.43 -10.14
C LEU A 183 6.59 5.13 -11.11
N GLY A 184 7.18 6.15 -11.76
CA GLY A 184 8.49 6.02 -12.41
C GLY A 184 8.63 4.77 -13.27
N ILE A 185 7.76 4.62 -14.29
CA ILE A 185 8.13 3.82 -15.46
C ILE A 185 9.30 4.56 -16.10
N LYS A 186 10.52 4.34 -15.60
CA LYS A 186 11.75 4.70 -16.29
C LYS A 186 11.80 3.85 -17.54
N ASN A 187 11.41 4.44 -18.68
CA ASN A 187 11.96 4.01 -19.95
C ASN A 187 13.34 4.66 -20.07
N ASP A 188 14.36 3.84 -20.30
CA ASP A 188 15.79 4.22 -20.40
C ASP A 188 16.16 5.08 -21.62
N ASN A 189 15.28 5.97 -22.10
CA ASN A 189 15.59 6.90 -23.20
C ASN A 189 14.92 8.25 -22.96
N ASP A 190 15.52 9.03 -22.06
CA ASP A 190 15.08 10.39 -21.77
C ASP A 190 15.75 11.36 -22.75
N ASN A 191 15.07 11.62 -23.87
CA ASN A 191 15.31 12.76 -24.75
C ASN A 191 14.10 13.01 -25.68
N ASP A 192 12.89 13.16 -25.13
CA ASP A 192 11.85 13.99 -25.77
C ASP A 192 10.62 14.19 -24.86
N THR A 193 10.54 15.36 -24.24
CA THR A 193 9.54 15.74 -23.22
C THR A 193 8.15 16.04 -23.79
N ARG A 194 7.78 15.49 -24.95
CA ARG A 194 6.48 15.75 -25.63
C ARG A 194 5.72 14.51 -26.09
N ASN A 195 6.33 13.33 -26.10
CA ASN A 195 5.68 12.07 -26.54
C ASN A 195 5.25 11.15 -25.37
N GLY A 196 5.55 11.52 -24.12
CA GLY A 196 5.28 10.69 -22.94
C GLY A 196 3.82 10.68 -22.48
N GLU A 197 3.04 11.73 -22.78
CA GLU A 197 1.65 11.84 -22.33
C GLU A 197 0.73 10.88 -23.12
N ASP A 198 0.86 10.83 -24.45
CA ASP A 198 0.04 9.97 -25.31
C ASP A 198 0.29 8.46 -25.08
N GLN A 199 1.55 8.06 -24.87
CA GLN A 199 1.89 6.65 -24.61
C GLN A 199 1.41 6.19 -23.23
N PHE A 200 1.48 7.07 -22.23
CA PHE A 200 1.06 6.77 -20.87
C PHE A 200 -0.45 6.70 -20.72
N GLU A 201 -1.21 7.57 -21.38
CA GLU A 201 -2.68 7.44 -21.48
C GLU A 201 -3.08 6.14 -22.17
N THR A 202 -2.30 5.70 -23.16
CA THR A 202 -2.51 4.41 -23.82
C THR A 202 -2.24 3.24 -22.88
N ASP A 203 -1.21 3.30 -22.04
CA ASP A 203 -0.88 2.28 -21.05
C ASP A 203 -1.87 2.25 -19.87
N LEU A 204 -2.36 3.40 -19.41
CA LEU A 204 -3.45 3.51 -18.43
C LEU A 204 -4.77 2.98 -19.00
N SER A 205 -5.10 3.33 -20.24
CA SER A 205 -6.28 2.81 -20.93
C SER A 205 -6.18 1.30 -21.15
N LYS A 206 -4.99 0.80 -21.47
CA LYS A 206 -4.70 -0.63 -21.55
C LYS A 206 -4.83 -1.32 -20.19
N TRP A 207 -4.31 -0.70 -19.13
CA TRP A 207 -4.39 -1.19 -17.75
C TRP A 207 -5.83 -1.22 -17.21
N LEU A 208 -6.64 -0.22 -17.54
CA LEU A 208 -8.07 -0.17 -17.23
C LEU A 208 -8.88 -1.16 -18.10
N SER A 209 -8.49 -1.37 -19.36
CA SER A 209 -9.16 -2.33 -20.26
C SER A 209 -8.92 -3.80 -19.88
N ASP A 210 -7.81 -4.11 -19.21
CA ASP A 210 -7.53 -5.44 -18.66
C ASP A 210 -8.43 -5.77 -17.46
N ILE A 211 -9.08 -4.79 -16.85
CA ILE A 211 -10.08 -4.98 -15.80
C ILE A 211 -11.45 -5.17 -16.47
N LYS A 212 -11.61 -6.28 -17.18
CA LYS A 212 -12.92 -6.68 -17.71
C LYS A 212 -13.74 -7.33 -16.59
N ILE A 213 -14.54 -6.53 -15.88
CA ILE A 213 -15.58 -7.07 -15.01
C ILE A 213 -16.64 -7.69 -15.92
N VAL A 214 -16.66 -9.01 -16.01
CA VAL A 214 -17.69 -9.77 -16.73
C VAL A 214 -18.83 -10.02 -15.75
N GLU A 215 -19.88 -9.22 -15.85
CA GLU A 215 -21.14 -9.52 -15.15
C GLU A 215 -21.85 -10.63 -15.90
N HIS A 216 -21.93 -11.81 -15.29
CA HIS A 216 -22.73 -12.91 -15.81
C HIS A 216 -24.20 -12.66 -15.48
N GLN A 217 -25.03 -12.39 -16.50
CA GLN A 217 -26.47 -12.16 -16.33
C GLN A 217 -27.24 -13.40 -15.88
N GLU A 218 -26.64 -14.60 -15.99
CA GLU A 218 -27.13 -15.84 -15.39
C GLU A 218 -25.97 -16.54 -14.67
N PRO A 219 -25.83 -16.37 -13.34
CA PRO A 219 -24.84 -17.12 -12.58
C PRO A 219 -25.26 -18.60 -12.54
N LYS A 220 -24.40 -19.50 -13.05
CA LYS A 220 -24.58 -20.94 -12.85
C LYS A 220 -24.63 -21.23 -11.35
N LEU A 221 -25.64 -21.99 -10.91
CA LEU A 221 -25.89 -22.33 -9.50
C LEU A 221 -24.70 -23.02 -8.78
N LEU A 222 -23.75 -23.60 -9.52
CA LEU A 222 -22.57 -24.29 -8.96
C LEU A 222 -21.21 -23.60 -9.21
N GLY A 223 -21.18 -22.41 -9.83
CA GLY A 223 -19.92 -21.68 -10.04
C GLY A 223 -18.81 -22.50 -10.73
N ASP A 224 -17.56 -22.30 -10.30
CA ASP A 224 -16.34 -22.83 -10.94
C ASP A 224 -16.09 -24.34 -10.72
N LEU A 225 -17.03 -25.08 -10.14
CA LEU A 225 -16.86 -26.49 -9.75
C LEU A 225 -17.07 -27.52 -10.88
N GLU A 226 -17.37 -27.10 -12.11
CA GLU A 226 -17.66 -28.04 -13.22
C GLU A 226 -16.46 -28.39 -14.11
N ASN A 227 -15.28 -27.80 -13.91
CA ASN A 227 -14.13 -27.99 -14.80
C ASN A 227 -13.06 -28.96 -14.29
N ASP A 228 -13.44 -29.93 -13.44
CA ASP A 228 -12.60 -31.10 -13.14
C ASP A 228 -13.38 -32.38 -13.48
N GLY A 229 -13.28 -32.80 -14.74
CA GLY A 229 -13.81 -34.05 -15.28
C GLY A 229 -12.99 -34.55 -16.46
#